data_AF-A0A0G0XPV6-F1
#
_entry.id   AF-A0A0G0XPV6-F1
#
_cell.length_a   1.000
_cell.length_b   1.000
_cell.length_c   1.000
_cell.angle_alpha   90.00
_cell.angle_beta   90.00
_cell.angle_gamma   90.00
#
_symmetry.space_group_name_H-M   'P 1'
#
loop_
_entity.id
_entity.type
_entity.pdbx_description
1 polymer ?
#
loop_
_entity_poly.entity_id
_entity_poly.type
_entity_poly.pdbx_seq_one_letter_code
_entity_poly.pdbx_strand_id
1 'polypeptide(L)'
;MTIPKEVRETIKALNDAGFEAYAVGGCVRDFILGREPYDWDITTNAKPEEIGKLFKKSIYENEFGTVAINTESADPKLKIIEITTYRVEEKYTDKRHPDSVKFTKKLEDDLSRRDFTVNAMALEIQNSKFKIQNDNSKFKIVDPFGGQDDMEIRMKDSTKTRFA
;
A
#
# COMPACT_ATOMS: atom_id res chain seq x y z
N MET A 1 2.15 3.78 16.93
CA MET A 1 0.90 3.83 16.13
C MET A 1 0.61 2.43 15.63
N THR A 2 -0.65 2.04 15.51
CA THR A 2 -1.02 0.64 15.18
C THR A 2 -1.65 0.56 13.80
N ILE A 3 -1.35 -0.49 13.05
CA ILE A 3 -2.02 -0.72 11.76
C ILE A 3 -3.48 -1.14 12.03
N PRO A 4 -4.48 -0.54 11.36
CA PRO A 4 -5.88 -0.87 11.52
C PRO A 4 -6.16 -2.37 11.36
N LYS A 5 -7.22 -2.85 12.02
CA LYS A 5 -7.58 -4.26 11.99
C LYS A 5 -7.97 -4.69 10.58
N GLU A 6 -8.74 -3.85 9.89
CA GLU A 6 -9.27 -4.03 8.54
C GLU A 6 -8.13 -4.25 7.54
N VAL A 7 -7.11 -3.40 7.57
CA VAL A 7 -5.91 -3.52 6.71
C VAL A 7 -5.18 -4.84 6.98
N ARG A 8 -4.99 -5.19 8.27
CA ARG A 8 -4.33 -6.45 8.66
C ARG A 8 -5.12 -7.67 8.22
N GLU A 9 -6.45 -7.66 8.34
CA GLU A 9 -7.32 -8.76 7.93
C GLU A 9 -7.34 -8.92 6.41
N THR A 10 -7.33 -7.82 5.66
CA THR A 10 -7.25 -7.86 4.18
C THR A 10 -5.93 -8.45 3.70
N ILE A 11 -4.80 -7.95 4.22
CA ILE A 11 -3.46 -8.50 3.90
C ILE A 11 -3.39 -9.97 4.30
N LYS A 12 -3.91 -10.32 5.48
CA LYS A 12 -3.94 -11.72 5.94
C LYS A 12 -4.77 -12.60 5.00
N ALA A 13 -5.94 -12.15 4.55
CA ALA A 13 -6.79 -12.94 3.65
C ALA A 13 -6.09 -13.22 2.30
N LEU A 14 -5.38 -12.23 1.76
CA LEU A 14 -4.55 -12.40 0.55
C LEU A 14 -3.39 -13.38 0.80
N ASN A 15 -2.67 -13.21 1.91
CA ASN A 15 -1.55 -14.08 2.29
C ASN A 15 -2.00 -15.54 2.54
N ASP A 16 -3.12 -15.74 3.23
CA ASP A 16 -3.70 -17.07 3.49
C ASP A 16 -4.13 -17.76 2.18
N ALA A 17 -4.50 -16.99 1.16
CA ALA A 17 -4.83 -17.48 -0.18
C ALA A 17 -3.59 -17.72 -1.06
N GLY A 18 -2.38 -17.48 -0.54
CA GLY A 18 -1.10 -17.73 -1.22
C GLY A 18 -0.60 -16.57 -2.08
N PHE A 19 -1.21 -15.39 -1.95
CA PHE A 19 -0.75 -14.16 -2.61
C PHE A 19 0.18 -13.36 -1.71
N GLU A 20 1.02 -12.54 -2.30
CA GLU A 20 1.76 -11.53 -1.55
C GLU A 20 0.89 -10.28 -1.41
N ALA A 21 0.91 -9.63 -0.25
CA ALA A 21 0.17 -8.40 -0.04
C ALA A 21 0.90 -7.45 0.91
N TYR A 22 0.94 -6.17 0.55
CA TYR A 22 1.65 -5.12 1.27
C TYR A 22 0.81 -3.85 1.30
N ALA A 23 0.88 -3.08 2.38
CA ALA A 23 0.40 -1.68 2.32
C ALA A 23 1.45 -0.83 1.58
N VAL A 24 1.03 0.17 0.81
CA VAL A 24 1.93 0.97 -0.04
C VAL A 24 1.51 2.44 -0.13
N GLY A 25 2.41 3.30 -0.60
CA GLY A 25 2.09 4.68 -0.94
C GLY A 25 2.09 5.63 0.25
N GLY A 26 1.20 6.63 0.20
CA GLY A 26 1.13 7.70 1.19
C GLY A 26 0.88 7.19 2.60
N CYS A 27 0.06 6.14 2.74
CA CYS A 27 -0.22 5.53 4.04
C CYS A 27 1.03 4.98 4.73
N VAL A 28 1.96 4.39 3.98
CA VAL A 28 3.24 3.87 4.52
C VAL A 28 4.16 5.01 4.93
N ARG A 29 4.29 6.04 4.09
CA ARG A 29 5.04 7.25 4.41
C ARG A 29 4.54 7.86 5.71
N ASP A 30 3.24 8.14 5.79
CA ASP A 30 2.64 8.79 6.95
C ASP A 30 2.77 7.90 8.20
N PHE A 31 2.63 6.57 8.03
CA PHE A 31 2.85 5.60 9.09
C PHE A 31 4.26 5.65 9.67
N ILE A 32 5.29 5.67 8.83
CA ILE A 32 6.70 5.77 9.24
C ILE A 32 6.97 7.09 9.95
N LEU A 33 6.34 8.18 9.50
CA LEU A 33 6.44 9.50 10.13
C LEU A 33 5.66 9.63 11.46
N GLY A 34 4.99 8.56 11.92
CA GLY A 34 4.16 8.58 13.12
C GLY A 34 2.90 9.42 12.97
N ARG A 35 2.45 9.67 11.73
CA ARG A 35 1.22 10.39 11.39
C ARG A 35 0.13 9.40 11.03
N GLU A 36 -1.10 9.71 11.41
CA GLU A 36 -2.25 8.88 11.06
C GLU A 36 -2.52 8.97 9.55
N PRO A 37 -2.51 7.85 8.80
CA PRO A 37 -2.88 7.84 7.40
C PRO A 37 -4.33 8.28 7.17
N TYR A 38 -4.59 8.94 6.04
CA TYR A 38 -5.95 9.33 5.65
C TYR A 38 -6.71 8.19 4.96
N ASP A 39 -5.98 7.35 4.24
CA ASP A 39 -6.42 6.19 3.48
C ASP A 39 -5.42 5.03 3.66
N TRP A 40 -5.78 3.86 3.15
CA TRP A 40 -4.92 2.68 3.14
C TRP A 40 -5.03 1.94 1.81
N ASP A 41 -3.92 1.92 1.08
CA ASP A 41 -3.79 1.19 -0.17
C ASP A 41 -3.00 -0.10 0.05
N ILE A 42 -3.49 -1.19 -0.52
CA ILE A 42 -2.82 -2.49 -0.55
C ILE A 42 -2.42 -2.80 -1.98
N THR A 43 -1.23 -3.36 -2.16
CA THR A 43 -0.78 -3.91 -3.44
C THR A 43 -0.57 -5.42 -3.30
N THR A 44 -0.85 -6.18 -4.36
CA THR A 44 -0.75 -7.64 -4.35
C THR A 44 -0.39 -8.23 -5.71
N ASN A 45 0.22 -9.42 -5.73
CA ASN A 45 0.40 -10.19 -6.97
C ASN A 45 -0.89 -10.91 -7.45
N ALA A 46 -1.99 -10.84 -6.67
CA ALA A 46 -3.29 -11.36 -7.07
C ALA A 46 -3.92 -10.48 -8.18
N LYS A 47 -4.52 -11.11 -9.19
CA LYS A 47 -5.28 -10.42 -10.23
C LYS A 47 -6.65 -9.94 -9.72
N PRO A 48 -7.27 -8.95 -10.37
CA PRO A 48 -8.56 -8.42 -9.93
C PRO A 48 -9.65 -9.49 -9.76
N GLU A 49 -9.70 -10.49 -10.65
CA GLU A 49 -10.68 -11.57 -10.57
C GLU A 49 -10.39 -12.54 -9.41
N GLU A 50 -9.13 -12.66 -8.98
CA GLU A 50 -8.73 -13.46 -7.82
C GLU A 50 -9.06 -12.73 -6.52
N ILE A 51 -8.79 -11.42 -6.47
CA ILE A 51 -9.19 -10.54 -5.37
C ILE A 51 -10.71 -10.59 -5.20
N GLY A 52 -11.48 -10.44 -6.28
CA GLY A 52 -12.95 -10.46 -6.22
C GLY A 52 -13.54 -11.79 -5.75
N LYS A 53 -12.83 -12.91 -5.93
CA LYS A 53 -13.24 -14.22 -5.36
C LYS A 53 -13.01 -14.30 -3.85
N LEU A 54 -12.00 -13.61 -3.33
CA LEU A 54 -11.68 -13.59 -1.90
C LEU A 54 -12.64 -12.67 -1.13
N PHE A 55 -13.02 -11.54 -1.72
CA PHE A 55 -13.82 -10.52 -1.05
C PHE A 55 -15.21 -10.40 -1.67
N LYS A 56 -16.22 -11.04 -1.07
CA LYS A 56 -17.61 -11.07 -1.58
C LYS A 56 -18.26 -9.69 -1.82
N LYS A 57 -17.74 -8.63 -1.18
CA LYS A 57 -18.20 -7.24 -1.32
C LYS A 57 -17.13 -6.36 -1.97
N SER A 58 -16.51 -6.87 -3.03
CA SER A 58 -15.55 -6.14 -3.86
C SER A 58 -16.22 -5.48 -5.06
N ILE A 59 -15.74 -4.31 -5.44
CA ILE A 59 -16.05 -3.65 -6.70
C ILE A 59 -14.76 -3.57 -7.49
N TYR A 60 -14.74 -4.13 -8.70
CA TYR A 60 -13.63 -3.90 -9.62
C TYR A 60 -13.78 -2.50 -10.21
N GLU A 61 -12.86 -1.60 -9.85
CA GLU A 61 -13.07 -0.17 -10.05
C GLU A 61 -12.65 0.31 -11.43
N ASN A 62 -11.58 -0.25 -12.01
CA ASN A 62 -10.99 0.30 -13.23
C ASN A 62 -10.12 -0.70 -14.01
N GLU A 63 -9.76 -0.32 -15.24
CA GLU A 63 -8.86 -1.08 -16.13
C GLU A 63 -7.41 -1.14 -15.62
N PHE A 64 -7.09 -0.42 -14.55
CA PHE A 64 -5.73 -0.36 -14.01
C PHE A 64 -5.46 -1.42 -12.92
N GLY A 65 -6.42 -2.31 -12.66
CA GLY A 65 -6.23 -3.43 -11.73
C GLY A 65 -6.51 -3.10 -10.27
N THR A 66 -7.27 -2.03 -9.97
CA THR A 66 -7.69 -1.72 -8.60
C THR A 66 -9.06 -2.31 -8.30
N VAL A 67 -9.15 -2.96 -7.14
CA VAL A 67 -10.38 -3.52 -6.57
C VAL A 67 -10.61 -2.85 -5.21
N ALA A 68 -11.73 -2.17 -5.04
CA ALA A 68 -12.15 -1.66 -3.75
C ALA A 68 -12.97 -2.70 -3.01
N ILE A 69 -12.66 -2.90 -1.73
CA ILE A 69 -13.43 -3.78 -0.85
C ILE A 69 -14.11 -2.97 0.25
N ASN A 70 -15.35 -3.32 0.55
CA ASN A 70 -16.05 -2.76 1.69
C ASN A 70 -15.80 -3.62 2.94
N THR A 71 -15.14 -3.04 3.95
CA THR A 71 -14.76 -3.72 5.20
C THR A 71 -15.85 -3.69 6.27
N GLU A 72 -16.95 -2.97 6.01
CA GLU A 72 -18.03 -2.67 6.97
C GLU A 72 -17.56 -1.90 8.22
N SER A 73 -16.36 -1.29 8.18
CA SER A 73 -15.87 -0.49 9.30
C SER A 73 -16.80 0.69 9.60
N ALA A 74 -16.93 1.01 10.88
CA ALA A 74 -17.62 2.21 11.35
C ALA A 74 -16.79 3.48 11.08
N ASP A 75 -15.47 3.34 10.90
CA ASP A 75 -14.59 4.43 10.52
C ASP A 75 -14.68 4.66 9.00
N PRO A 76 -15.12 5.84 8.53
CA PRO A 76 -15.19 6.16 7.11
C PRO A 76 -13.87 5.99 6.36
N LYS A 77 -12.72 6.20 7.02
CA LYS A 77 -11.38 6.05 6.42
C LYS A 77 -11.01 4.58 6.15
N LEU A 78 -11.65 3.65 6.85
CA LEU A 78 -11.37 2.22 6.77
C LEU A 78 -12.48 1.44 6.09
N LYS A 79 -13.64 2.09 5.85
CA LYS A 79 -14.81 1.49 5.23
C LYS A 79 -14.52 0.93 3.85
N ILE A 80 -13.67 1.61 3.08
CA ILE A 80 -13.19 1.17 1.78
C ILE A 80 -11.67 1.01 1.87
N ILE A 81 -11.18 -0.12 1.39
CA ILE A 81 -9.76 -0.38 1.19
C ILE A 81 -9.55 -0.70 -0.28
N GLU A 82 -8.59 -0.02 -0.91
CA GLU A 82 -8.20 -0.29 -2.29
C GLU A 82 -7.10 -1.36 -2.33
N ILE A 83 -7.27 -2.33 -3.23
CA ILE A 83 -6.33 -3.41 -3.48
C ILE A 83 -5.94 -3.35 -4.95
N THR A 84 -4.69 -3.02 -5.25
CA THR A 84 -4.18 -2.91 -6.61
C THR A 84 -3.28 -4.08 -6.96
N THR A 85 -3.53 -4.73 -8.08
CA THR A 85 -2.63 -5.75 -8.62
C THR A 85 -1.31 -5.12 -9.05
N TYR A 86 -0.18 -5.77 -8.77
CA TYR A 86 1.14 -5.35 -9.24
C TYR A 86 1.11 -5.11 -10.74
N ARG A 87 1.61 -3.95 -11.16
CA ARG A 87 1.61 -3.60 -12.57
C ARG A 87 2.85 -2.81 -12.97
N VAL A 88 3.24 -2.96 -14.22
CA VAL A 88 4.07 -2.01 -14.93
C VAL A 88 3.19 -1.13 -15.80
N GLU A 89 3.57 0.13 -15.93
CA GLU A 89 2.90 1.09 -16.77
C GLU A 89 3.65 1.21 -18.10
N GLU A 90 2.92 1.16 -19.21
CA GLU A 90 3.49 1.49 -20.52
C GLU A 90 3.45 3.00 -20.76
N LYS A 91 3.89 3.43 -21.95
CA LYS A 91 4.05 4.84 -22.33
C LYS A 91 2.87 5.71 -21.89
N TYR A 92 3.19 6.97 -21.57
CA TYR A 92 2.20 8.00 -21.30
C TYR A 92 2.09 8.89 -22.53
N THR A 93 0.98 8.82 -23.27
CA THR A 93 0.72 9.81 -24.33
C THR A 93 0.36 11.18 -23.77
N ASP A 94 -0.35 11.24 -22.65
CA ASP A 94 -0.86 12.48 -22.03
C ASP A 94 -0.08 12.95 -20.78
N LYS A 95 1.01 12.25 -20.43
CA LYS A 95 1.85 12.44 -19.23
C LYS A 95 1.17 12.22 -17.87
N ARG A 96 -0.13 11.91 -17.81
CA ARG A 96 -0.87 11.77 -16.54
C ARG A 96 -1.47 10.39 -16.35
N HIS A 97 -1.81 9.70 -17.44
CA HIS A 97 -2.38 8.37 -17.41
C HIS A 97 -1.56 7.45 -18.30
N PRO A 98 -1.21 6.24 -17.83
CA PRO A 98 -0.53 5.27 -18.66
C PRO A 98 -1.47 4.80 -19.77
N ASP A 99 -0.97 4.67 -21.00
CA ASP A 99 -1.76 4.20 -22.14
C ASP A 99 -2.25 2.75 -21.94
N SER A 100 -1.46 1.96 -21.20
CA SER A 100 -1.82 0.60 -20.81
C SER A 100 -1.09 0.20 -19.54
N VAL A 101 -1.64 -0.80 -18.84
CA VAL A 101 -0.96 -1.48 -17.74
C VAL A 101 -0.75 -2.95 -18.07
N LYS A 102 0.35 -3.51 -17.59
CA LYS A 102 0.60 -4.96 -17.63
C LYS A 102 0.82 -5.46 -16.23
N PHE A 103 0.06 -6.48 -15.83
CA PHE A 103 0.24 -7.08 -14.51
C PHE A 103 1.57 -7.85 -14.45
N THR A 104 2.27 -7.69 -13.33
CA THR A 104 3.54 -8.35 -13.02
C THR A 104 3.39 -9.17 -11.75
N LYS A 105 4.40 -9.97 -11.41
CA LYS A 105 4.45 -10.76 -10.17
C LYS A 105 5.48 -10.23 -9.17
N LYS A 106 6.20 -9.17 -9.52
CA LYS A 106 7.27 -8.60 -8.69
C LYS A 106 6.80 -7.29 -8.07
N LEU A 107 6.95 -7.17 -6.77
CA LEU A 107 6.64 -5.94 -6.05
C LEU A 107 7.54 -4.78 -6.52
N GLU A 108 8.83 -5.05 -6.78
CA GLU A 108 9.77 -4.01 -7.19
C GLU A 108 9.36 -3.33 -8.50
N ASP A 109 8.77 -4.08 -9.44
CA ASP A 109 8.24 -3.54 -10.70
C ASP A 109 7.11 -2.53 -10.42
N ASP A 110 6.15 -2.85 -9.52
CA ASP A 110 5.06 -1.94 -9.14
C ASP A 110 5.54 -0.73 -8.34
N LEU A 111 6.57 -0.89 -7.49
CA LEU A 111 7.15 0.22 -6.75
C LEU A 111 7.93 1.17 -7.69
N SER A 112 8.58 0.63 -8.72
CA SER A 112 9.43 1.40 -9.65
C SER A 112 8.68 2.43 -10.50
N ARG A 113 7.38 2.21 -10.75
CA ARG A 113 6.54 3.14 -11.54
C ARG A 113 6.03 4.34 -10.74
N ARG A 114 6.28 4.41 -9.44
CA ARG A 114 5.74 5.47 -8.58
C ARG A 114 6.59 6.73 -8.67
N ASP A 115 5.94 7.89 -8.75
CA ASP A 115 6.60 9.18 -9.03
C ASP A 115 7.64 9.60 -7.99
N PHE A 116 7.47 9.21 -6.73
CA PHE A 116 8.35 9.61 -5.62
C PHE A 116 8.80 8.40 -4.81
N THR A 117 10.10 8.33 -4.53
CA THR A 117 10.76 7.32 -3.68
C THR A 117 10.07 7.16 -2.32
N VAL A 118 9.69 8.27 -1.69
CA VAL A 118 8.97 8.28 -0.40
C VAL A 118 7.57 7.64 -0.46
N ASN A 119 7.00 7.49 -1.67
CA ASN A 119 5.74 6.78 -1.90
C ASN A 119 5.96 5.40 -2.54
N ALA A 120 7.21 5.04 -2.85
CA ALA A 120 7.64 3.78 -3.46
C ALA A 120 8.18 2.78 -2.42
N MET A 121 7.64 2.86 -1.20
CA MET A 121 7.90 1.90 -0.13
C MET A 121 6.67 1.02 0.10
N ALA A 122 6.91 -0.21 0.56
CA ALA A 122 5.88 -1.14 0.97
C ALA A 122 6.05 -1.57 2.42
N LEU A 123 4.93 -1.82 3.10
CA LEU A 123 4.86 -2.28 4.47
C LEU A 123 4.36 -3.72 4.47
N GLU A 124 5.27 -4.64 4.76
CA GLU A 124 4.98 -6.05 4.97
C GLU A 124 4.47 -6.25 6.39
N ILE A 125 3.27 -6.79 6.55
CA ILE A 125 2.70 -7.10 7.86
C ILE A 125 2.93 -8.58 8.13
N GLN A 126 3.79 -8.89 9.10
CA GLN A 126 4.10 -10.27 9.42
C GLN A 126 2.90 -10.93 10.11
N ASN A 127 2.51 -12.10 9.59
CA ASN A 127 1.35 -12.87 10.05
C ASN A 127 1.46 -13.24 11.53
N SER A 128 0.89 -12.43 12.43
CA SER A 128 0.69 -12.88 13.81
C SER A 128 -0.52 -13.81 13.87
N LYS A 129 -0.29 -15.13 13.84
CA LYS A 129 -1.27 -16.16 14.25
C LYS A 129 -1.71 -16.04 15.73
N PHE A 130 -1.35 -14.96 16.42
CA PHE A 130 -1.62 -14.74 17.84
C PHE A 130 -2.34 -13.40 18.05
N LYS A 131 -3.34 -13.41 18.94
CA LYS A 131 -3.86 -12.18 19.56
C LYS A 131 -2.71 -11.51 20.28
N ILE A 132 -2.11 -10.46 19.70
CA ILE A 132 -1.03 -9.73 20.36
C ILE A 132 -1.50 -8.33 20.69
N GLN A 133 -1.76 -8.13 21.97
CA GLN A 133 -1.77 -6.85 22.64
C GLN A 133 -0.31 -6.35 22.69
N ASN A 134 -0.07 -5.11 22.23
CA ASN A 134 1.21 -4.38 22.16
C ASN A 134 2.17 -4.72 20.99
N ASP A 135 2.59 -3.66 20.31
CA ASP A 135 2.74 -3.61 18.85
C ASP A 135 3.94 -2.74 18.45
N ASN A 136 5.13 -3.33 18.25
CA ASN A 136 6.29 -2.62 17.67
C ASN A 136 7.29 -3.53 16.91
N SER A 137 7.01 -4.83 16.76
CA SER A 137 7.92 -5.80 16.10
C SER A 137 7.28 -6.55 14.92
N LYS A 138 6.16 -6.05 14.37
CA LYS A 138 5.25 -6.85 13.51
C LYS A 138 5.24 -6.48 12.03
N PHE A 139 6.10 -5.57 11.60
CA PHE A 139 6.15 -5.16 10.20
C PHE A 139 7.59 -5.03 9.72
N LYS A 140 7.76 -5.19 8.42
CA LYS A 140 9.02 -4.95 7.71
C LYS A 140 8.75 -3.94 6.61
N ILE A 141 9.64 -2.96 6.47
CA ILE A 141 9.59 -1.99 5.38
C ILE A 141 10.41 -2.55 4.22
N VAL A 142 9.82 -2.55 3.03
CA VAL A 142 10.47 -2.87 1.76
C VAL A 142 10.68 -1.54 1.03
N ASP A 143 11.93 -1.13 0.91
CA ASP A 143 12.33 0.17 0.36
C ASP A 143 13.49 0.01 -0.64
N PRO A 144 13.21 -0.47 -1.87
CA PRO A 144 14.25 -0.70 -2.87
C PRO A 144 14.79 0.60 -3.51
N PHE A 145 14.15 1.74 -3.28
CA PHE A 145 14.47 3.02 -3.93
C PHE A 145 14.95 4.12 -2.97
N GLY A 146 15.17 3.81 -1.69
CA GLY A 146 15.73 4.76 -0.72
C GLY A 146 14.75 5.83 -0.23
N GLY A 147 13.45 5.53 -0.21
CA GLY A 147 12.41 6.45 0.25
C GLY A 147 12.60 6.89 1.71
N GLN A 148 13.15 6.04 2.58
CA GLN A 148 13.44 6.43 3.98
C GLN A 148 14.53 7.49 4.08
N ASP A 149 15.60 7.36 3.29
CA ASP A 149 16.69 8.33 3.27
C ASP A 149 16.20 9.69 2.74
N ASP A 150 15.41 9.68 1.66
CA ASP A 150 14.82 10.89 1.08
C ASP A 150 13.84 11.60 2.04
N MET A 151 13.10 10.83 2.84
CA MET A 151 12.25 11.39 3.90
C MET A 151 13.09 12.09 4.97
N GLU A 152 14.18 11.48 5.43
CA GLU A 152 15.04 12.05 6.49
C GLU A 152 15.66 13.38 6.05
N ILE A 153 16.14 13.46 4.79
CA ILE A 153 16.69 14.69 4.21
C ILE A 153 15.64 15.81 4.23
N ARG A 154 14.42 15.55 3.73
CA ARG A 154 13.33 16.54 3.71
C ARG A 154 12.94 17.03 5.11
N MET A 155 12.99 16.16 6.11
CA MET A 155 12.72 16.55 7.49
C MET A 155 13.77 17.52 8.04
N LYS A 156 15.06 17.29 7.74
CA LYS A 156 16.17 18.18 8.13
C LYS A 156 16.12 19.54 7.43
N ASP A 157 15.69 19.58 6.17
CA ASP A 157 15.54 20.85 5.44
C ASP A 157 14.35 21.68 5.94
N SER A 158 13.22 21.04 6.25
CA SER A 158 12.03 21.72 6.79
C SER A 158 12.24 22.31 8.20
N THR A 159 13.20 21.79 8.96
CA THR A 159 13.58 22.35 10.27
C THR A 159 14.51 23.56 10.15
N LYS A 160 15.26 23.71 9.06
CA LYS A 160 16.09 24.89 8.80
C LYS A 160 15.26 26.13 8.42
N THR A 161 14.09 25.97 7.80
CA THR A 161 13.23 27.09 7.40
C THR A 161 12.41 27.70 8.55
N ARG A 162 12.51 27.16 9.77
CA ARG A 162 11.84 27.71 10.97
C ARG A 162 12.74 28.58 11.86
N PHE A 163 14.00 28.76 11.50
CA PHE A 163 14.94 29.64 12.20
C PHE A 163 15.70 30.52 11.19
N ALA A 164 14.98 31.43 10.54
CA ALA A 164 15.53 32.59 9.84
C ALA A 164 14.52 33.74 9.90
#